data_AF-A0A1Q3DZP2-F1
#
_entry.id   AF-A0A1Q3DZP2-F1
#
_cell.length_a   1.000
_cell.length_b   1.000
_cell.length_c   1.000
_cell.angle_alpha   90.00
_cell.angle_beta   90.00
_cell.angle_gamma   90.00
#
_symmetry.space_group_name_H-M   'P 1'
#
loop_
_entity.id
_entity.type
_entity.pdbx_description
1 polymer ?
#
loop_
_entity_poly.entity_id
_entity_poly.type
_entity_poly.pdbx_seq_one_letter_code
_entity_poly.pdbx_strand_id
1 'polypeptide(L)'
;MFSRLAVRRVPRVATVSVRYSSSAKEGSVAQSRGFKERESAVENEYAHKQEHAKLMKLKAEIELKKIELENKFAYPIHVTSNYRSSRQYIYSPY
;
A
#
# COMPACT_ATOMS: atom_id res chain seq x y z
N MET A 1 -83.22 35.53 5.85
CA MET A 1 -83.10 34.25 5.11
C MET A 1 -81.72 34.20 4.48
N PHE A 2 -80.79 33.43 5.05
CA PHE A 2 -79.41 33.35 4.53
C PHE A 2 -79.35 32.37 3.36
N SER A 3 -79.00 32.90 2.19
CA SER A 3 -78.82 32.18 0.94
C SER A 3 -77.65 31.20 1.05
N ARG A 4 -77.93 29.93 0.75
CA ARG A 4 -76.98 28.81 0.82
C ARG A 4 -75.94 28.96 -0.30
N LEU A 5 -74.69 29.24 0.07
CA LEU A 5 -73.54 29.16 -0.84
C LEU A 5 -73.28 27.69 -1.19
N ALA A 6 -73.71 27.25 -2.36
CA ALA A 6 -73.37 25.95 -2.91
C ALA A 6 -71.95 25.99 -3.50
N VAL A 7 -70.94 25.73 -2.67
CA VAL A 7 -69.56 25.52 -3.13
C VAL A 7 -69.49 24.16 -3.84
N ARG A 8 -69.55 24.18 -5.18
CA ARG A 8 -69.31 23.02 -6.04
C ARG A 8 -67.89 22.48 -5.75
N ARG A 9 -67.80 21.35 -5.07
CA ARG A 9 -66.54 20.63 -4.86
C ARG A 9 -66.14 19.95 -6.17
N VAL A 10 -65.09 20.47 -6.82
CA VAL A 10 -64.45 19.82 -7.96
C VAL A 10 -63.54 18.70 -7.41
N PRO A 11 -63.68 17.44 -7.84
CA PRO A 11 -62.75 16.39 -7.42
C PRO A 11 -61.38 16.66 -8.05
N ARG A 12 -60.39 17.05 -7.22
CA ARG A 12 -58.99 16.99 -7.63
C ARG A 12 -58.60 15.51 -7.75
N VAL A 13 -58.69 14.97 -8.96
CA VAL A 13 -58.03 13.71 -9.29
C VAL A 13 -56.53 14.00 -9.28
N ALA A 14 -55.90 13.84 -8.12
CA ALA A 14 -54.45 13.81 -8.02
C ALA A 14 -53.98 12.53 -8.69
N THR A 15 -53.60 12.61 -9.97
CA THR A 15 -52.88 11.56 -10.67
C THR A 15 -51.50 11.45 -10.01
N VAL A 16 -51.39 10.60 -8.99
CA VAL A 16 -50.10 10.24 -8.40
C VAL A 16 -49.37 9.45 -9.48
N SER A 17 -48.37 10.07 -10.11
CA SER A 17 -47.46 9.36 -11.00
C SER A 17 -46.71 8.34 -10.16
N VAL A 18 -46.98 7.05 -10.39
CA VAL A 18 -46.21 5.95 -9.82
C VAL A 18 -44.81 6.03 -10.42
N ARG A 19 -43.91 6.73 -9.73
CA ARG A 19 -42.49 6.69 -10.07
C ARG A 19 -42.00 5.31 -9.66
N TYR A 20 -41.84 4.41 -10.63
CA TYR A 20 -41.02 3.22 -10.47
C TYR A 20 -39.58 3.68 -10.28
N SER A 21 -39.22 4.02 -9.04
CA SER A 21 -37.83 4.12 -8.65
C SER A 21 -37.29 2.69 -8.72
N SER A 22 -36.37 2.43 -9.63
CA SER A 22 -35.51 1.24 -9.60
C SER A 22 -34.59 1.32 -8.38
N SER A 23 -35.18 1.31 -7.17
CA SER A 23 -34.49 1.32 -5.89
C SER A 23 -34.08 -0.11 -5.51
N ALA A 24 -33.59 -0.87 -6.49
CA ALA A 24 -32.70 -1.98 -6.21
C ALA A 24 -31.32 -1.35 -6.03
N LYS A 25 -31.13 -0.74 -4.86
CA LYS A 25 -29.90 -0.14 -4.34
C LYS A 25 -28.68 -0.89 -4.91
N GLU A 26 -28.03 -0.31 -5.91
CA GLU A 26 -26.78 -0.82 -6.47
C GLU A 26 -25.79 -0.95 -5.29
N GLY A 27 -25.40 -2.18 -4.96
CA GLY A 27 -24.65 -2.48 -3.73
C GLY A 27 -25.28 -3.53 -2.80
N SER A 28 -26.40 -4.17 -3.18
CA SER A 28 -26.98 -5.30 -2.41
C SER A 28 -25.96 -6.42 -2.10
N VAL A 29 -25.03 -6.69 -3.04
CA VAL A 29 -23.95 -7.68 -2.86
C VAL A 29 -22.92 -7.20 -1.82
N ALA A 30 -22.49 -5.94 -1.90
CA ALA A 30 -21.55 -5.33 -0.95
C ALA A 30 -22.13 -5.10 0.45
N GLN A 31 -23.46 -4.98 0.58
CA GLN A 31 -24.16 -4.86 1.86
C GLN A 31 -24.38 -6.22 2.54
N SER A 32 -24.17 -7.34 1.83
CA SER A 32 -24.34 -8.68 2.40
C SER A 32 -23.13 -9.04 3.29
N ARG A 33 -23.41 -9.42 4.55
CA ARG A 33 -22.36 -9.72 5.54
C ARG A 33 -21.40 -10.82 5.07
N GLY A 34 -21.93 -11.88 4.46
CA GLY A 34 -21.11 -13.00 3.98
C GLY A 34 -20.22 -12.68 2.78
N PHE A 35 -20.59 -11.69 1.94
CA PHE A 35 -19.71 -11.22 0.87
C PHE A 35 -18.57 -10.37 1.44
N LYS A 36 -18.90 -9.44 2.34
CA LYS A 36 -17.92 -8.58 3.01
C LYS A 36 -16.85 -9.38 3.77
N GLU A 37 -17.26 -10.44 4.47
CA GLU A 37 -16.34 -11.31 5.20
C GLU A 37 -15.36 -12.02 4.25
N ARG A 38 -15.85 -12.58 3.12
CA ARG A 38 -15.00 -13.24 2.13
C ARG A 38 -14.05 -12.26 1.45
N GLU A 39 -14.55 -11.10 1.05
CA GLU A 39 -13.74 -10.06 0.43
C GLU A 39 -12.62 -9.60 1.37
N SER A 40 -12.95 -9.32 2.63
CA SER A 40 -11.95 -8.93 3.64
C SER A 40 -10.91 -10.03 3.90
N ALA A 41 -11.30 -11.30 3.88
CA ALA A 41 -10.35 -12.42 4.05
C ALA A 41 -9.38 -12.50 2.88
N VAL A 42 -9.86 -12.32 1.64
CA VAL A 42 -9.02 -12.33 0.43
C VAL A 42 -8.05 -11.14 0.42
N GLU A 43 -8.53 -9.95 0.78
CA GLU A 43 -7.69 -8.76 0.90
C GLU A 43 -6.60 -8.93 1.96
N ASN A 44 -6.95 -9.48 3.13
CA ASN A 44 -5.99 -9.76 4.20
C ASN A 44 -4.95 -10.80 3.76
N GLU A 45 -5.37 -11.88 3.07
CA GLU A 45 -4.45 -12.88 2.55
C GLU A 45 -3.47 -12.27 1.54
N TYR A 46 -3.96 -11.40 0.65
CA TYR A 46 -3.12 -10.69 -0.31
C TYR A 46 -2.11 -9.77 0.39
N ALA A 47 -2.55 -9.01 1.40
CA ALA A 47 -1.67 -8.14 2.18
C ALA A 47 -0.55 -8.95 2.86
N HIS A 48 -0.89 -10.05 3.53
CA HIS A 48 0.09 -10.93 4.17
C HIS A 48 1.09 -11.54 3.18
N LYS A 49 0.64 -11.97 1.99
CA LYS A 49 1.53 -12.48 0.95
C LYS A 49 2.52 -11.42 0.48
N GLN A 50 2.07 -10.19 0.30
CA GLN A 50 2.93 -9.07 -0.11
C GLN A 50 3.95 -8.70 0.98
N GLU A 51 3.52 -8.66 2.23
CA GLU A 51 4.42 -8.44 3.37
C GLU A 51 5.49 -9.54 3.46
N HIS A 52 5.08 -10.81 3.34
CA HIS A 52 6.01 -11.93 3.34
C HIS A 52 7.02 -11.85 2.21
N ALA A 53 6.58 -11.50 0.99
CA ALA A 53 7.47 -11.29 -0.15
C ALA A 53 8.50 -10.17 0.10
N LYS A 54 8.08 -9.06 0.71
CA LYS A 54 8.99 -7.97 1.11
C LYS A 54 9.99 -8.43 2.16
N LEU A 55 9.53 -9.14 3.19
CA LEU A 55 10.39 -9.68 4.24
C LEU A 55 11.44 -10.65 3.68
N MET A 56 11.06 -11.51 2.73
CA MET A 56 12.01 -12.43 2.08
C MET A 56 13.09 -11.69 1.29
N LYS A 57 12.72 -10.63 0.56
CA LYS A 57 13.71 -9.78 -0.13
C LYS A 57 14.69 -9.14 0.84
N LEU A 58 14.19 -8.54 1.92
CA LEU A 58 15.03 -7.91 2.94
C LEU A 58 15.96 -8.92 3.62
N LYS A 59 15.49 -10.14 3.89
CA LYS A 59 16.32 -11.22 4.43
C LYS A 59 17.46 -11.59 3.47
N ALA A 60 17.15 -11.75 2.19
CA ALA A 60 18.17 -12.04 1.17
C ALA A 60 19.21 -10.91 1.08
N GLU A 61 18.79 -9.65 1.11
CA GLU A 61 19.72 -8.51 1.12
C GLU A 61 20.61 -8.50 2.38
N ILE A 62 20.06 -8.85 3.55
CA ILE A 62 20.84 -8.97 4.79
C ILE A 62 21.87 -10.09 4.68
N GLU A 63 21.50 -11.25 4.13
CA GLU A 63 22.43 -12.37 3.93
C GLU A 63 23.56 -11.99 2.98
N LEU A 64 23.26 -11.34 1.85
CA LEU A 64 24.27 -10.83 0.93
C LEU A 64 25.22 -9.85 1.63
N LYS A 65 24.68 -8.90 2.40
CA LYS A 65 25.52 -7.94 3.15
C LYS A 65 26.37 -8.61 4.22
N LYS A 66 25.88 -9.67 4.88
CA LYS A 66 26.68 -10.43 5.85
C LYS A 66 27.87 -11.09 5.15
N ILE A 67 27.65 -11.72 3.99
CA ILE A 67 28.72 -12.31 3.18
C ILE A 67 29.72 -11.23 2.74
N GLU A 68 29.25 -10.06 2.31
CA GLU A 68 30.14 -8.94 1.97
C GLU A 68 30.99 -8.47 3.14
N LEU A 69 30.40 -8.37 4.34
CA LEU A 69 31.12 -7.99 5.55
C LEU A 69 32.14 -9.06 5.93
N GLU A 70 31.75 -10.33 5.93
CA GLU A 70 32.65 -11.46 6.16
C GLU A 70 33.82 -11.43 5.19
N ASN A 71 33.60 -11.21 3.89
CA ASN A 71 34.67 -11.07 2.91
C ASN A 71 35.59 -9.88 3.22
N LYS A 72 35.05 -8.70 3.55
CA LYS A 72 35.86 -7.52 3.87
C LYS A 72 36.72 -7.68 5.12
N PHE A 73 36.26 -8.45 6.10
CA PHE A 73 36.98 -8.68 7.36
C PHE A 73 37.81 -9.97 7.36
N ALA A 74 37.50 -10.95 6.53
CA ALA A 74 38.24 -12.22 6.41
C ALA A 74 39.52 -12.08 5.56
N TYR A 75 39.56 -11.14 4.62
CA TYR A 75 40.83 -10.73 4.01
C TYR A 75 41.43 -9.61 4.86
N PRO A 76 42.40 -9.88 5.75
CA PRO A 76 43.19 -8.79 6.32
C PRO A 76 43.79 -8.05 5.14
N ILE A 77 43.46 -6.76 5.04
CA ILE A 77 44.05 -5.84 4.08
C ILE A 77 45.56 -6.07 4.16
N HIS A 78 46.16 -6.65 3.13
CA HIS A 78 47.61 -6.60 2.96
C HIS A 78 47.91 -5.12 2.72
N VAL A 79 48.11 -4.38 3.81
CA VAL A 79 48.69 -3.05 3.77
C VAL A 79 50.08 -3.30 3.23
N THR A 80 50.25 -3.13 1.91
CA THR A 80 51.56 -3.08 1.29
C THR A 80 52.29 -1.93 1.97
N SER A 81 53.20 -2.28 2.87
CA SER A 81 54.05 -1.34 3.57
C SER A 81 54.89 -0.61 2.53
N ASN A 82 54.41 0.55 2.09
CA ASN A 82 55.25 1.57 1.46
C ASN A 82 56.13 2.19 2.55
N TYR A 83 57.07 1.39 3.06
CA TYR A 83 58.12 1.86 3.94
C TYR A 83 59.47 1.51 3.33
N ARG A 84 60.30 2.56 3.25
CA ARG A 84 61.77 2.54 3.12
C ARG A 84 62.28 2.37 1.69
N SER A 85 63.28 3.10 1.18
CA SER A 85 64.09 4.22 1.65
C SER A 85 65.14 4.46 0.57
N SER A 86 65.25 5.68 0.03
CA SER A 86 66.53 6.21 -0.45
C SER A 86 66.39 7.68 -0.84
N ARG A 87 66.27 8.57 0.16
CA ARG A 87 66.98 9.85 0.05
C ARG A 87 68.46 9.55 0.28
N GLN A 88 69.17 9.21 -0.79
CA GLN A 88 70.63 9.35 -0.79
C GLN A 88 70.93 10.83 -1.03
N TYR A 89 71.07 11.59 0.06
CA TYR A 89 71.84 12.82 -0.01
C TYR A 89 73.30 12.41 -0.16
N ILE A 90 73.80 12.45 -1.39
CA ILE A 90 75.24 12.39 -1.65
C ILE A 90 75.76 13.79 -1.35
N TYR A 91 76.27 13.98 -0.13
CA TYR A 91 77.21 15.06 0.17
C TYR A 91 78.60 14.41 0.18
N SER A 92 79.40 14.69 -0.85
CA SER A 92 80.82 14.32 -0.88
C SER A 92 81.63 15.62 -0.92
N PRO A 93 82.41 15.92 0.13
CA PRO A 93 83.22 17.13 0.18
C PRO A 93 84.60 16.84 -0.41
N TYR A 94 84.82 17.26 -1.66
CA TYR A 94 86.15 17.57 -2.21
C TYR A 94 86.01 18.69 -3.22
#